data_AF-A0A1G1SUD7-F1
#
_entry.id   AF-A0A1G1SUD7-F1
#
_cell.length_a   1.000
_cell.length_b   1.000
_cell.length_c   1.000
_cell.angle_alpha   90.00
_cell.angle_beta   90.00
_cell.angle_gamma   90.00
#
_symmetry.space_group_name_H-M   'P 1'
#
loop_
_entity.id
_entity.type
_entity.pdbx_description
1 polymer ?
#
loop_
_entity_poly.entity_id
_entity_poly.type
_entity_poly.pdbx_seq_one_letter_code
_entity_poly.pdbx_strand_id
1 'polypeptide(L)'
;MGSAAAAHAQNEPIKFGQIDAKDLTAAPFAADSAAGAVVLCDYGRSRLVGYRDGFRVVFERVTRVKILKKSGYDAATVEIPLYHRDGDQEQITNLRGFTYNLVGGQVQKTKLDATGVFLEKRSPRVNVRRFTLPDVREGAVVEYAYTLSSDFLFNFQNWVFQGPYPVRWSEYRTSIPVFYKYKIIYQGNQPLAVDQATTGSTNLMVDRKVDSGAGIGTSNSSLNIAAPTEQHQWALQNVPPLREEAYTTAAADYEARIDFQLLGEQWPEQEYRDLTDSWAKINARLLADDNFGQQLARGGFLKEQMGALAAQHPDPAARAAAVRQA
;
A
#
# COMPACT_ATOMS: atom_id res chain seq x y z
N MET A 1 -5.46 20.58 -38.70
CA MET A 1 -4.21 20.90 -37.99
C MET A 1 -4.35 20.36 -36.58
N GLY A 2 -3.82 19.17 -36.32
CA GLY A 2 -3.94 18.50 -35.03
C GLY A 2 -3.01 19.17 -34.01
N SER A 3 -3.59 19.67 -32.91
CA SER A 3 -2.77 20.11 -31.78
C SER A 3 -2.14 18.89 -31.14
N ALA A 4 -0.82 18.78 -31.25
CA ALA A 4 -0.05 17.93 -30.36
C ALA A 4 -0.33 18.39 -28.93
N ALA A 5 -1.02 17.56 -28.15
CA ALA A 5 -1.10 17.74 -26.71
C ALA A 5 0.32 17.54 -26.18
N ALA A 6 1.00 18.64 -25.84
CA ALA A 6 2.22 18.59 -25.08
C ALA A 6 1.91 17.84 -23.78
N ALA A 7 2.62 16.73 -23.55
CA ALA A 7 2.61 16.03 -22.28
C ALA A 7 3.15 16.98 -21.21
N HIS A 8 2.27 17.74 -20.57
CA HIS A 8 2.59 18.46 -19.35
C HIS A 8 2.95 17.41 -18.31
N ALA A 9 4.22 17.35 -17.91
CA ALA A 9 4.60 16.72 -16.67
C ALA A 9 3.77 17.41 -15.56
N GLN A 10 2.69 16.76 -15.13
CA GLN A 10 1.81 17.33 -14.12
C GLN A 10 2.62 17.54 -12.85
N ASN A 11 2.65 18.76 -12.35
CA ASN A 11 3.33 19.08 -11.11
C ASN A 11 2.83 18.16 -9.99
N GLU A 12 3.74 17.72 -9.11
CA GLU A 12 3.37 16.98 -7.92
C GLU A 12 2.52 17.87 -7.00
N PRO A 13 1.47 17.35 -6.36
CA PRO A 13 0.58 18.15 -5.50
C PRO A 13 1.28 18.63 -4.23
N ILE A 14 2.42 18.03 -3.88
CA ILE A 14 3.22 18.36 -2.71
C ILE A 14 4.70 18.16 -2.99
N LYS A 15 5.52 19.08 -2.47
CA LYS A 15 6.99 18.93 -2.40
C LYS A 15 7.41 18.81 -0.94
N PHE A 16 8.06 17.69 -0.61
CA PHE A 16 8.52 17.44 0.76
C PHE A 16 9.45 18.55 1.24
N GLY A 17 9.22 19.06 2.45
CA GLY A 17 9.99 20.13 3.05
C GLY A 17 9.59 21.55 2.64
N GLN A 18 8.67 21.69 1.67
CA GLN A 18 8.12 23.00 1.25
C GLN A 18 6.71 23.17 1.81
N ILE A 19 6.63 23.82 2.98
CA ILE A 19 5.36 24.06 3.67
C ILE A 19 4.82 25.43 3.33
N ASP A 20 3.52 25.47 3.03
CA ASP A 20 2.78 26.72 2.89
C ASP A 20 2.56 27.31 4.29
N ALA A 21 2.95 28.58 4.49
CA ALA A 21 2.77 29.27 5.76
C ALA A 21 1.31 29.23 6.24
N LYS A 22 0.34 29.19 5.31
CA LYS A 22 -1.09 29.08 5.64
C LYS A 22 -1.45 27.77 6.34
N ASP A 23 -0.69 26.69 6.10
CA ASP A 23 -0.92 25.41 6.76
C ASP A 23 -0.41 25.42 8.22
N LEU A 24 0.49 26.34 8.56
CA LEU A 24 1.04 26.48 9.91
C LEU A 24 0.17 27.36 10.81
N THR A 25 -0.62 28.28 10.26
CA THR A 25 -1.52 29.15 11.02
C THR A 25 -2.85 28.46 11.37
N ALA A 26 -3.73 29.15 12.08
CA ALA A 26 -5.09 28.69 12.38
C ALA A 26 -6.01 28.90 11.18
N ALA A 27 -5.76 28.19 10.08
CA ALA A 27 -6.74 28.15 9.00
C ALA A 27 -7.88 27.18 9.34
N PRO A 28 -9.10 27.40 8.83
CA PRO A 28 -10.18 26.44 8.96
C PRO A 28 -9.87 25.24 8.06
N PHE A 29 -9.23 24.22 8.63
CA PHE A 29 -8.75 23.07 7.87
C PHE A 29 -9.75 21.92 7.76
N ALA A 30 -10.80 21.93 8.59
CA ALA A 30 -11.87 20.94 8.55
C ALA A 30 -13.22 21.64 8.52
N ALA A 31 -14.13 21.17 7.65
CA ALA A 31 -15.56 21.44 7.80
C ALA A 31 -16.11 20.85 9.11
N ASP A 32 -15.44 19.83 9.64
CA ASP A 32 -15.73 19.20 10.92
C ASP A 32 -14.89 19.82 12.05
N SER A 33 -15.53 20.69 12.84
CA SER A 33 -14.90 21.29 14.03
C SER A 33 -14.47 20.28 15.09
N ALA A 34 -14.93 19.02 15.04
CA ALA A 34 -14.55 17.96 15.96
C ALA A 34 -13.19 17.32 15.63
N ALA A 35 -12.72 17.40 14.38
CA ALA A 35 -11.53 16.69 13.91
C ALA A 35 -10.27 16.93 14.77
N GLY A 36 -9.58 15.85 15.14
CA GLY A 36 -8.32 15.90 15.89
C GLY A 36 -7.11 16.26 15.02
N ALA A 37 -7.15 15.87 13.74
CA ALA A 37 -6.15 16.15 12.73
C ALA A 37 -6.80 16.25 11.33
N VAL A 38 -6.04 16.77 10.36
CA VAL A 38 -6.44 16.85 8.94
C VAL A 38 -5.26 16.46 8.09
N VAL A 39 -5.46 15.51 7.17
CA VAL A 39 -4.46 15.22 6.14
C VAL A 39 -4.53 16.33 5.08
N LEU A 40 -3.48 17.15 5.03
CA LEU A 40 -3.38 18.29 4.12
C LEU A 40 -3.14 17.83 2.69
N CYS A 41 -2.27 16.84 2.52
CA CYS A 41 -1.98 16.18 1.27
C CYS A 41 -1.38 14.81 1.55
N ASP A 42 -1.88 13.79 0.89
CA ASP A 42 -1.25 12.48 0.82
C ASP A 42 -1.02 12.14 -0.66
N TYR A 43 0.24 11.91 -1.02
CA TYR A 43 0.64 11.72 -2.41
C TYR A 43 1.50 10.48 -2.53
N GLY A 44 1.07 9.56 -3.37
CA GLY A 44 1.78 8.33 -3.68
C GLY A 44 2.10 8.22 -5.16
N ARG A 45 3.21 7.57 -5.47
CA ARG A 45 3.51 7.10 -6.83
C ARG A 45 4.09 5.70 -6.84
N SER A 46 3.60 4.86 -7.75
CA SER A 46 4.14 3.50 -7.96
C SER A 46 4.60 3.29 -9.38
N ARG A 47 5.72 2.57 -9.52
CA ARG A 47 6.28 2.20 -10.81
C ARG A 47 7.08 0.91 -10.67
N LEU A 48 7.26 0.21 -11.79
CA LEU A 48 8.21 -0.90 -11.86
C LEU A 48 9.60 -0.38 -12.21
N VAL A 49 10.61 -1.00 -11.63
CA VAL A 49 12.02 -0.80 -11.96
C VAL A 49 12.68 -2.14 -12.19
N GLY A 50 13.70 -2.18 -13.03
CA GLY A 50 14.54 -3.37 -13.13
C GLY A 50 15.30 -3.61 -11.82
N TYR A 51 15.40 -4.88 -11.43
CA TYR A 51 16.06 -5.32 -10.22
C TYR A 51 16.51 -6.78 -10.38
N ARG A 52 17.81 -7.02 -10.26
CA ARG A 52 18.41 -8.33 -10.59
C ARG A 52 17.97 -8.74 -12.00
N ASP A 53 17.61 -10.00 -12.20
CA ASP A 53 17.11 -10.57 -13.45
C ASP A 53 15.61 -10.33 -13.71
N GLY A 54 14.96 -9.47 -12.93
CA GLY A 54 13.54 -9.17 -13.08
C GLY A 54 13.19 -7.72 -12.74
N PHE A 55 12.04 -7.54 -12.11
CA PHE A 55 11.53 -6.23 -11.74
C PHE A 55 11.08 -6.23 -10.28
N ARG A 56 10.99 -5.04 -9.72
CA ARG A 56 10.37 -4.79 -8.43
C ARG A 56 9.47 -3.58 -8.50
N VAL A 57 8.49 -3.52 -7.61
CA VAL A 57 7.65 -2.33 -7.43
C VAL A 57 8.42 -1.33 -6.57
N VAL A 58 8.42 -0.07 -6.99
CA VAL A 58 8.89 1.05 -6.18
C VAL A 58 7.70 1.97 -5.95
N PHE A 59 7.34 2.14 -4.68
CA PHE A 59 6.31 3.05 -4.21
C PHE A 59 6.95 4.18 -3.40
N GLU A 60 6.62 5.42 -3.73
CA GLU A 60 7.10 6.59 -3.03
C GLU A 60 5.90 7.36 -2.49
N ARG A 61 5.93 7.73 -1.21
CA ARG A 61 4.84 8.45 -0.54
C ARG A 61 5.36 9.71 0.12
N VAL A 62 4.58 10.79 0.05
CA VAL A 62 4.74 12.02 0.80
C VAL A 62 3.40 12.35 1.45
N THR A 63 3.38 12.47 2.77
CA THR A 63 2.17 12.80 3.51
C THR A 63 2.41 13.99 4.41
N ARG A 64 1.45 14.89 4.47
CA ARG A 64 1.46 16.05 5.35
C ARG A 64 0.14 16.14 6.11
N VAL A 65 0.23 16.27 7.43
CA VAL A 65 -0.92 16.26 8.34
C VAL A 65 -0.82 17.47 9.27
N LYS A 66 -1.93 18.17 9.47
CA LYS A 66 -2.08 19.21 10.50
C LYS A 66 -2.71 18.58 11.73
N ILE A 67 -2.08 18.77 12.88
CA ILE A 67 -2.61 18.39 14.18
C ILE A 67 -3.42 19.56 14.71
N LEU A 68 -4.70 19.33 14.98
CA LEU A 68 -5.63 20.36 15.46
C LEU A 68 -5.79 20.30 16.98
N LYS A 69 -5.86 19.08 17.53
CA LYS A 69 -6.13 18.82 18.95
C LYS A 69 -5.30 17.65 19.44
N LYS A 70 -5.19 17.50 20.77
CA LYS A 70 -4.61 16.30 21.40
C LYS A 70 -5.20 14.97 20.90
N SER A 71 -6.49 14.95 20.58
CA SER A 71 -7.17 13.75 20.07
C SER A 71 -6.74 13.30 18.67
N GLY A 72 -5.86 14.04 18.00
CA GLY A 72 -5.28 13.64 16.70
C GLY A 72 -3.78 13.33 16.76
N TYR A 73 -3.17 13.21 17.94
CA TYR A 73 -1.73 12.98 18.07
C TYR A 73 -1.29 11.61 17.50
N ASP A 74 -2.18 10.64 17.47
CA ASP A 74 -2.00 9.34 16.80
C ASP A 74 -1.77 9.50 15.29
N ALA A 75 -2.28 10.56 14.64
CA ALA A 75 -2.00 10.85 13.24
C ALA A 75 -0.52 11.12 12.94
N ALA A 76 0.29 11.38 13.98
CA ALA A 76 1.74 11.51 13.89
C ALA A 76 2.48 10.17 14.03
N THR A 77 1.77 9.08 14.28
CA THR A 77 2.32 7.72 14.31
C THR A 77 1.95 6.98 13.03
N VAL A 78 2.96 6.43 12.37
CA VAL A 78 2.80 5.73 11.09
C VAL A 78 3.27 4.30 11.26
N GLU A 79 2.45 3.36 10.78
CA GLU A 79 2.78 1.95 10.65
C GLU A 79 2.79 1.54 9.19
N ILE A 80 3.88 0.92 8.76
CA ILE A 80 4.04 0.44 7.39
C ILE A 80 4.28 -1.08 7.45
N PRO A 81 3.29 -1.91 7.09
CA PRO A 81 3.49 -3.35 6.98
C PRO A 81 4.42 -3.65 5.81
N LEU A 82 5.33 -4.57 6.03
CA LEU A 82 6.37 -5.01 5.10
C LEU A 82 6.29 -6.53 4.98
N TYR A 83 5.80 -6.98 3.84
CA TYR A 83 5.67 -8.40 3.54
C TYR A 83 7.04 -9.02 3.23
N HIS A 84 7.26 -10.26 3.64
CA HIS A 84 8.45 -11.02 3.27
C HIS A 84 8.15 -12.51 3.17
N ARG A 85 8.81 -13.19 2.22
CA ARG A 85 8.66 -14.63 1.98
C ARG A 85 9.83 -15.15 1.16
N ASP A 86 10.36 -16.33 1.50
CA ASP A 86 11.32 -17.08 0.67
C ASP A 86 12.59 -16.30 0.24
N GLY A 87 13.04 -15.34 1.04
CA GLY A 87 14.20 -14.48 0.74
C GLY A 87 13.86 -13.16 0.04
N ASP A 88 12.66 -13.05 -0.53
CA ASP A 88 12.09 -11.82 -1.07
C ASP A 88 11.43 -11.01 0.06
N GLN A 89 11.44 -9.68 -0.09
CA GLN A 89 10.97 -8.80 0.96
C GLN A 89 10.55 -7.42 0.47
N GLU A 90 9.77 -6.75 1.29
CA GLU A 90 9.51 -5.32 1.20
C GLU A 90 10.45 -4.56 2.13
N GLN A 91 11.02 -3.47 1.61
CA GLN A 91 11.97 -2.65 2.35
C GLN A 91 11.62 -1.17 2.24
N ILE A 92 11.80 -0.47 3.35
CA ILE A 92 11.70 0.98 3.41
C ILE A 92 13.10 1.60 3.31
N THR A 93 13.23 2.54 2.39
CA THR A 93 14.39 3.41 2.22
C THR A 93 13.94 4.87 2.18
N ASN A 94 14.89 5.81 2.25
CA ASN A 94 14.62 7.25 2.19
C ASN A 94 13.56 7.76 3.18
N LEU A 95 13.36 7.04 4.30
CA LEU A 95 12.44 7.47 5.35
C LEU A 95 12.95 8.76 5.98
N ARG A 96 12.13 9.79 5.92
CA ARG A 96 12.40 11.10 6.48
C ARG A 96 11.11 11.71 7.00
N GLY A 97 11.21 12.43 8.10
CA GLY A 97 10.06 13.05 8.74
C GLY A 97 10.43 14.34 9.44
N PHE A 98 9.50 15.28 9.51
CA PHE A 98 9.64 16.54 10.19
C PHE A 98 8.33 16.93 10.87
N THR A 99 8.46 17.55 12.04
CA THR A 99 7.39 18.29 12.70
C THR A 99 7.72 19.77 12.64
N TYR A 100 6.72 20.57 12.31
CA TYR A 100 6.84 22.02 12.14
C TYR A 100 5.87 22.69 13.10
N ASN A 101 6.42 23.56 13.92
CA ASN A 101 5.70 24.28 14.96
C ASN A 101 5.91 25.78 14.81
N LEU A 102 4.88 26.58 15.10
CA LEU A 102 5.04 28.02 15.23
C LEU A 102 5.33 28.38 16.67
N VAL A 103 6.52 28.93 16.93
CA VAL A 103 6.93 29.43 18.24
C VAL A 103 7.35 30.89 18.09
N GLY A 104 6.62 31.81 18.73
CA GLY A 104 6.90 33.25 18.60
C GLY A 104 6.82 33.77 17.15
N GLY A 105 5.95 33.18 16.32
CA GLY A 105 5.81 33.52 14.90
C GLY A 105 6.89 32.92 13.99
N GLN A 106 7.85 32.18 14.53
CA GLN A 106 8.90 31.51 13.76
C GLN A 106 8.61 30.01 13.61
N VAL A 107 8.95 29.45 12.46
CA VAL A 107 8.81 28.02 12.18
C VAL A 107 9.98 27.27 12.81
N GLN A 108 9.71 26.54 13.88
CA GLN A 108 10.62 25.57 14.46
C GLN A 108 10.43 24.22 13.78
N LYS A 109 11.53 23.64 13.30
CA LYS A 109 11.54 22.36 12.58
C LYS A 109 12.26 21.30 13.39
N THR A 110 11.58 20.20 13.71
CA THR A 110 12.11 19.07 14.47
C THR A 110 12.17 17.84 13.57
N LYS A 111 13.34 17.22 13.42
CA LYS A 111 13.56 16.07 12.54
C LYS A 111 13.21 14.76 13.23
N LEU A 112 12.57 13.84 12.51
CA LEU A 112 12.47 12.43 12.92
C LEU A 112 13.87 11.81 13.00
N ASP A 113 14.23 11.38 14.19
CA ASP A 113 15.48 10.67 14.43
C ASP A 113 15.34 9.18 14.10
N ALA A 114 16.42 8.56 13.62
CA ALA A 114 16.44 7.13 13.29
C ALA A 114 16.17 6.26 14.54
N THR A 115 16.51 6.73 15.74
CA THR A 115 16.21 6.05 17.02
C THR A 115 14.71 6.01 17.33
N GLY A 116 13.90 6.89 16.74
CA GLY A 116 12.44 6.89 16.85
C GLY A 116 11.73 5.98 15.83
N VAL A 117 12.49 5.15 15.10
CA VAL A 117 11.99 4.26 14.07
C VAL A 117 12.23 2.81 14.48
N PHE A 118 11.16 2.04 14.60
CA PHE A 118 11.16 0.68 15.11
C PHE A 118 10.70 -0.30 14.03
N LEU A 119 11.23 -1.53 14.07
CA LEU A 119 10.76 -2.64 13.27
C LEU A 119 10.26 -3.72 14.23
N GLU A 120 8.97 -4.03 14.16
CA GLU A 120 8.35 -5.10 14.94
C GLU A 120 7.97 -6.28 14.05
N LYS A 121 8.07 -7.50 14.59
CA LYS A 121 7.53 -8.68 13.92
C LYS A 121 6.06 -8.83 14.28
N ARG A 122 5.16 -8.70 13.31
CA ARG A 122 3.71 -8.84 13.52
C ARG A 122 3.22 -10.26 13.23
N SER A 123 3.78 -10.91 12.21
CA SER A 123 3.46 -12.30 11.85
C SER A 123 4.69 -13.00 11.26
N PRO A 124 4.62 -14.30 10.91
CA PRO A 124 5.71 -15.00 10.23
C PRO A 124 6.10 -14.41 8.87
N ARG A 125 5.21 -13.65 8.21
CA ARG A 125 5.43 -13.07 6.87
C ARG A 125 5.31 -11.55 6.81
N VAL A 126 5.09 -10.89 7.95
CA VAL A 126 4.89 -9.44 8.02
C VAL A 126 5.67 -8.87 9.18
N ASN A 127 6.58 -7.95 8.85
CA ASN A 127 7.14 -7.01 9.80
C ASN A 127 6.42 -5.67 9.67
N VAL A 128 6.41 -4.85 10.71
CA VAL A 128 5.85 -3.50 10.66
C VAL A 128 6.92 -2.50 11.02
N ARG A 129 7.17 -1.58 10.10
CA ARG A 129 8.01 -0.41 10.34
C ARG A 129 7.13 0.67 10.97
N ARG A 130 7.39 1.00 12.23
CA ARG A 130 6.62 1.98 13.01
C ARG A 130 7.50 3.18 13.38
N PHE A 131 6.97 4.38 13.28
CA PHE A 131 7.63 5.60 13.77
C PHE A 131 6.61 6.64 14.21
N THR A 132 7.00 7.51 15.14
CA THR A 132 6.20 8.63 15.61
C THR A 132 6.99 9.92 15.45
N LEU A 133 6.38 10.93 14.82
CA LEU A 133 7.04 12.22 14.62
C LEU A 133 7.22 12.94 15.99
N PRO A 134 8.39 13.55 16.26
CA PRO A 134 8.70 14.17 17.55
C PRO A 134 8.08 15.56 17.70
N ASP A 135 8.05 16.13 18.90
CA ASP A 135 7.61 17.52 19.19
C ASP A 135 6.20 17.85 18.64
N VAL A 136 5.29 16.87 18.68
CA VAL A 136 3.91 17.04 18.22
C VAL A 136 3.09 17.77 19.29
N ARG A 137 2.46 18.87 18.88
CA ARG A 137 1.57 19.70 19.69
C ARG A 137 0.39 20.18 18.86
N GLU A 138 -0.59 20.79 19.51
CA GLU A 138 -1.71 21.41 18.80
C GLU A 138 -1.21 22.52 17.88
N GLY A 139 -1.70 22.54 16.65
CA GLY A 139 -1.21 23.44 15.60
C GLY A 139 0.03 22.94 14.86
N ALA A 140 0.66 21.84 15.28
CA ALA A 140 1.81 21.28 14.57
C ALA A 140 1.42 20.79 13.17
N VAL A 141 2.31 20.95 12.20
CA VAL A 141 2.24 20.22 10.94
C VAL A 141 3.30 19.12 10.97
N VAL A 142 2.88 17.88 10.77
CA VAL A 142 3.79 16.76 10.58
C VAL A 142 3.87 16.40 9.11
N GLU A 143 5.05 16.02 8.65
CA GLU A 143 5.31 15.64 7.27
C GLU A 143 6.26 14.46 7.26
N TYR A 144 5.97 13.45 6.46
CA TYR A 144 6.88 12.32 6.26
C TYR A 144 6.91 11.88 4.80
N ALA A 145 8.01 11.26 4.42
CA ALA A 145 8.18 10.65 3.11
C ALA A 145 9.03 9.39 3.22
N TYR A 146 8.75 8.41 2.37
CA TYR A 146 9.51 7.18 2.28
C TYR A 146 9.41 6.55 0.89
N THR A 147 10.32 5.63 0.62
CA THR A 147 10.29 4.76 -0.56
C THR A 147 10.17 3.31 -0.09
N LEU A 148 9.10 2.62 -0.49
CA LEU A 148 8.93 1.18 -0.33
C LEU A 148 9.35 0.49 -1.63
N SER A 149 10.29 -0.44 -1.54
CA SER A 149 10.60 -1.36 -2.64
C SER A 149 10.05 -2.74 -2.32
N SER A 150 9.35 -3.36 -3.26
CA SER A 150 8.73 -4.68 -3.11
C SER A 150 9.19 -5.60 -4.22
N ASP A 151 9.85 -6.70 -3.84
CA ASP A 151 10.24 -7.78 -4.75
C ASP A 151 9.00 -8.57 -5.26
N PHE A 152 7.81 -8.29 -4.71
CA PHE A 152 6.55 -8.95 -5.04
C PHE A 152 5.74 -8.11 -6.02
N LEU A 153 5.77 -8.46 -7.32
CA LEU A 153 4.99 -7.75 -8.33
C LEU A 153 3.47 -7.82 -8.08
N PHE A 154 2.98 -8.90 -7.49
CA PHE A 154 1.57 -8.99 -7.10
C PHE A 154 1.18 -7.99 -5.99
N ASN A 155 2.15 -7.43 -5.27
CA ASN A 155 1.91 -6.40 -4.25
C ASN A 155 2.20 -4.99 -4.80
N PHE A 156 1.55 -4.67 -5.92
CA PHE A 156 1.53 -3.31 -6.44
C PHE A 156 0.71 -2.45 -5.48
N GLN A 157 1.38 -1.60 -4.71
CA GLN A 157 0.82 -0.98 -3.50
C GLN A 157 -0.58 -0.40 -3.75
N ASN A 158 -1.56 -0.87 -2.98
CA ASN A 158 -2.90 -0.30 -2.97
C ASN A 158 -2.85 1.14 -2.44
N TRP A 159 -3.85 1.94 -2.79
CA TRP A 159 -3.94 3.31 -2.33
C TRP A 159 -5.26 3.56 -1.64
N VAL A 160 -5.19 4.10 -0.43
CA VAL A 160 -6.33 4.40 0.43
C VAL A 160 -6.46 5.92 0.50
N PHE A 161 -7.56 6.46 0.00
CA PHE A 161 -7.79 7.91 -0.07
C PHE A 161 -8.47 8.48 1.16
N GLN A 162 -9.19 7.62 1.89
CA GLN A 162 -10.00 7.97 3.04
C GLN A 162 -9.45 7.27 4.28
N GLY A 163 -9.59 7.86 5.47
CA GLY A 163 -9.17 7.22 6.70
C GLY A 163 -9.84 7.88 7.91
N PRO A 164 -9.30 7.73 9.13
CA PRO A 164 -9.94 8.25 10.35
C PRO A 164 -9.99 9.78 10.41
N TYR A 165 -9.17 10.47 9.62
CA TYR A 165 -9.11 11.93 9.57
C TYR A 165 -9.58 12.46 8.21
N PRO A 166 -10.21 13.66 8.16
CA PRO A 166 -10.54 14.31 6.90
C PRO A 166 -9.28 14.53 6.06
N VAL A 167 -9.42 14.37 4.74
CA VAL A 167 -8.33 14.51 3.78
C VAL A 167 -8.66 15.63 2.80
N ARG A 168 -7.83 16.67 2.74
CA ARG A 168 -8.01 17.77 1.79
C ARG A 168 -7.67 17.35 0.37
N TRP A 169 -6.57 16.62 0.22
CA TRP A 169 -6.11 16.10 -1.07
C TRP A 169 -5.43 14.75 -0.86
N SER A 170 -5.86 13.75 -1.61
CA SER A 170 -5.17 12.45 -1.69
C SER A 170 -5.03 12.09 -3.16
N GLU A 171 -3.82 11.77 -3.60
CA GLU A 171 -3.53 11.52 -5.00
C GLU A 171 -2.57 10.35 -5.17
N TYR A 172 -2.89 9.50 -6.14
CA TYR A 172 -2.07 8.35 -6.49
C TYR A 172 -1.77 8.33 -7.99
N ARG A 173 -0.50 8.14 -8.32
CA ARG A 173 -0.03 8.02 -9.69
C ARG A 173 0.66 6.69 -9.91
N THR A 174 0.38 6.03 -11.03
CA THR A 174 1.00 4.76 -11.36
C THR A 174 1.60 4.78 -12.76
N SER A 175 2.68 4.05 -12.97
CA SER A 175 3.26 3.82 -14.30
C SER A 175 3.61 2.34 -14.43
N ILE A 176 2.81 1.62 -15.20
CA ILE A 176 2.86 0.16 -15.32
C ILE A 176 3.28 -0.19 -16.75
N PRO A 177 4.40 -0.91 -16.97
CA PRO A 177 4.74 -1.42 -18.28
C PRO A 177 3.64 -2.33 -18.83
N VAL A 178 3.25 -2.12 -20.09
CA VAL A 178 2.05 -2.78 -20.68
C VAL A 178 2.13 -4.30 -20.72
N PHE A 179 3.33 -4.88 -20.55
CA PHE A 179 3.52 -6.32 -20.49
C PHE A 179 3.07 -6.93 -19.16
N TYR A 180 2.82 -6.15 -18.10
CA TYR A 180 2.11 -6.63 -16.91
C TYR A 180 0.65 -6.20 -16.96
N LYS A 181 -0.26 -7.14 -16.71
CA LYS A 181 -1.70 -6.91 -16.71
C LYS A 181 -2.20 -6.87 -15.27
N TYR A 182 -2.56 -5.68 -14.81
CA TYR A 182 -3.22 -5.51 -13.51
C TYR A 182 -4.71 -5.24 -13.72
N LYS A 183 -5.54 -5.88 -12.89
CA LYS A 183 -6.92 -5.44 -12.66
C LYS A 183 -6.88 -4.34 -11.62
N ILE A 184 -7.39 -3.17 -11.98
CA ILE A 184 -7.46 -1.99 -11.11
C ILE A 184 -8.90 -1.85 -10.66
N ILE A 185 -9.13 -1.84 -9.35
CA ILE A 185 -10.47 -1.83 -8.77
C ILE A 185 -10.57 -0.62 -7.86
N TYR A 186 -11.42 0.33 -8.23
CA TYR A 186 -11.85 1.37 -7.31
C TYR A 186 -12.97 0.85 -6.41
N GLN A 187 -12.86 1.08 -5.11
CA GLN A 187 -13.86 0.77 -4.10
C GLN A 187 -14.20 2.04 -3.31
N GLY A 188 -15.38 2.06 -2.70
CA GLY A 188 -15.91 3.22 -1.97
C GLY A 188 -16.87 4.06 -2.78
N ASN A 189 -17.47 5.06 -2.11
CA ASN A 189 -18.58 5.85 -2.64
C ASN A 189 -18.22 7.31 -2.96
N GLN A 190 -16.94 7.69 -2.82
CA GLN A 190 -16.47 9.04 -3.09
C GLN A 190 -16.22 9.23 -4.59
N PRO A 191 -16.70 10.32 -5.22
CA PRO A 191 -16.40 10.58 -6.63
C PRO A 191 -14.96 11.09 -6.79
N LEU A 192 -14.18 10.47 -7.66
CA LEU A 192 -12.82 10.89 -7.98
C LEU A 192 -12.83 12.32 -8.58
N ALA A 193 -12.03 13.21 -7.99
CA ALA A 193 -11.80 14.56 -8.50
C ALA A 193 -10.90 14.54 -9.74
N VAL A 194 -9.99 13.56 -9.80
CA VAL A 194 -9.17 13.26 -10.98
C VAL A 194 -9.25 11.76 -11.24
N ASP A 195 -9.54 11.39 -12.48
CA ASP A 195 -9.45 10.03 -13.00
C ASP A 195 -8.94 10.13 -14.44
N GLN A 196 -7.64 9.91 -14.63
CA GLN A 196 -6.98 10.05 -15.92
C GLN A 196 -6.13 8.83 -16.21
N ALA A 197 -6.23 8.33 -17.44
CA ALA A 197 -5.37 7.31 -17.99
C ALA A 197 -4.65 7.86 -19.23
N THR A 198 -3.33 7.69 -19.28
CA THR A 198 -2.50 8.10 -20.41
C THR A 198 -1.46 7.02 -20.73
N THR A 199 -0.83 7.14 -21.89
CA THR A 199 0.30 6.27 -22.26
C THR A 199 1.61 7.01 -22.04
N GLY A 200 2.58 6.32 -21.44
CA GLY A 200 3.95 6.80 -21.32
C GLY A 200 4.96 5.79 -21.82
N SER A 201 6.20 5.99 -21.42
CA SER A 201 7.29 5.04 -21.66
C SER A 201 8.23 5.00 -20.46
N THR A 202 8.94 3.89 -20.33
CA THR A 202 9.96 3.70 -19.31
C THR A 202 11.12 2.88 -19.87
N ASN A 203 12.31 3.08 -19.30
CA ASN A 203 13.49 2.27 -19.57
C ASN A 203 13.82 1.47 -18.31
N LEU A 204 13.82 0.15 -18.43
CA LEU A 204 14.06 -0.78 -17.34
C LEU A 204 15.39 -1.49 -17.56
N MET A 205 16.30 -1.36 -16.61
CA MET A 205 17.61 -1.99 -16.65
C MET A 205 17.61 -3.23 -15.77
N VAL A 206 17.79 -4.41 -16.38
CA VAL A 206 17.84 -5.70 -15.67
C VAL A 206 19.20 -6.34 -15.83
N ASP A 207 19.67 -7.02 -14.79
CA ASP A 207 20.90 -7.80 -14.80
C ASP A 207 20.64 -9.12 -15.54
N ARG A 208 21.54 -9.48 -16.46
CA ARG A 208 21.51 -10.74 -17.18
C ARG A 208 22.82 -11.47 -16.93
N LYS A 209 22.72 -12.65 -16.31
CA LYS A 209 23.85 -13.59 -16.24
C LYS A 209 24.02 -14.23 -17.61
N VAL A 210 25.17 -14.00 -18.23
CA VAL A 210 25.53 -14.66 -19.48
C VAL A 210 26.55 -15.73 -19.11
N ASP A 211 26.18 -16.98 -19.37
CA ASP A 211 27.12 -18.10 -19.24
C ASP A 211 28.07 -18.06 -20.44
N SER A 212 29.29 -17.58 -20.22
CA SER A 212 30.37 -17.68 -21.20
C SER A 212 30.88 -19.11 -21.20
N GLY A 213 30.35 -19.94 -22.10
CA GLY A 213 30.88 -21.28 -22.34
C GLY A 213 32.40 -21.27 -22.54
N ALA A 214 33.05 -22.35 -22.07
CA ALA A 214 34.51 -22.57 -22.00
C ALA A 214 35.24 -22.13 -20.71
N GLY A 215 34.59 -22.20 -19.54
CA GLY A 215 35.31 -22.12 -18.24
C GLY A 215 35.83 -20.73 -17.87
N ILE A 216 35.42 -19.69 -18.58
CA ILE A 216 35.81 -18.29 -18.35
C ILE A 216 34.70 -17.59 -17.54
N GLY A 217 34.41 -18.10 -16.34
CA GLY A 217 33.53 -17.44 -15.34
C GLY A 217 32.12 -17.03 -15.80
N THR A 218 31.32 -16.51 -14.88
CA THR A 218 30.03 -15.87 -15.20
C THR A 218 30.28 -14.38 -15.43
N SER A 219 29.85 -13.85 -16.57
CA SER A 219 29.86 -12.40 -16.81
C SER A 219 28.50 -11.79 -16.49
N ASN A 220 28.51 -10.70 -15.71
CA ASN A 220 27.31 -9.89 -15.48
C ASN A 220 27.18 -8.89 -16.63
N SER A 221 26.13 -9.02 -17.42
CA SER A 221 25.72 -8.01 -18.41
C SER A 221 24.41 -7.37 -17.97
N SER A 222 24.06 -6.21 -18.53
CA SER A 222 22.76 -5.57 -18.29
C SER A 222 21.98 -5.47 -19.59
N LEU A 223 20.67 -5.67 -19.50
CA LEU A 223 19.73 -5.50 -20.60
C LEU A 223 18.87 -4.27 -20.31
N ASN A 224 18.83 -3.35 -21.28
CA ASN A 224 17.92 -2.22 -21.25
C ASN A 224 16.66 -2.56 -22.04
N ILE A 225 15.51 -2.45 -21.38
CA ILE A 225 14.19 -2.72 -21.93
C ILE A 225 13.44 -1.40 -22.00
N ALA A 226 13.23 -0.88 -23.20
CA ALA A 226 12.33 0.24 -23.43
C ALA A 226 10.91 -0.30 -23.61
N ALA A 227 9.96 0.15 -22.77
CA ALA A 227 8.59 -0.33 -22.80
C ALA A 227 7.60 0.83 -22.71
N PRO A 228 6.49 0.80 -23.47
CA PRO A 228 5.38 1.69 -23.23
C PRO A 228 4.74 1.35 -21.87
N THR A 229 4.17 2.37 -21.23
CA THR A 229 3.49 2.22 -19.93
C THR A 229 2.05 2.70 -20.00
N GLU A 230 1.18 2.03 -19.26
CA GLU A 230 -0.12 2.55 -18.86
C GLU A 230 0.10 3.41 -17.61
N GLN A 231 -0.25 4.69 -17.73
CA GLN A 231 -0.11 5.66 -16.64
C GLN A 231 -1.50 6.05 -16.14
N HIS A 232 -1.68 6.02 -14.84
CA HIS A 232 -2.92 6.46 -14.22
C HIS A 232 -2.66 7.55 -13.19
N GLN A 233 -3.63 8.45 -13.06
CA GLN A 233 -3.70 9.44 -12.02
C GLN A 233 -5.10 9.44 -11.44
N TRP A 234 -5.18 9.24 -10.14
CA TRP A 234 -6.41 9.34 -9.38
C TRP A 234 -6.24 10.32 -8.24
N ALA A 235 -7.22 11.18 -8.01
CA ALA A 235 -7.24 12.05 -6.85
C ALA A 235 -8.62 12.20 -6.26
N LEU A 236 -8.65 12.34 -4.94
CA LEU A 236 -9.81 12.77 -4.18
C LEU A 236 -9.52 14.08 -3.46
N GLN A 237 -10.53 14.94 -3.40
CA GLN A 237 -10.46 16.25 -2.77
C GLN A 237 -11.56 16.37 -1.71
N ASN A 238 -11.22 16.94 -0.56
CA ASN A 238 -12.13 17.18 0.57
C ASN A 238 -12.89 15.91 1.01
N VAL A 239 -12.15 14.82 1.22
CA VAL A 239 -12.68 13.54 1.67
C VAL A 239 -13.05 13.61 3.16
N PRO A 240 -14.28 13.24 3.54
CA PRO A 240 -14.68 13.18 4.94
C PRO A 240 -13.93 12.06 5.68
N PRO A 241 -13.77 12.15 7.01
CA PRO A 241 -13.23 11.04 7.79
C PRO A 241 -14.18 9.83 7.70
N LEU A 242 -13.62 8.64 7.61
CA LEU A 242 -14.35 7.40 7.82
C LEU A 242 -14.42 7.13 9.32
N ARG A 243 -15.63 7.16 9.89
CA ARG A 243 -15.86 6.79 11.27
C ARG A 243 -16.35 5.36 11.31
N GLU A 244 -15.77 4.55 12.20
CA GLU A 244 -16.35 3.25 12.51
C GLU A 244 -17.68 3.47 13.21
N GLU A 245 -18.75 2.93 12.62
CA GLU A 245 -20.07 2.91 13.25
C GLU A 245 -20.21 1.66 14.12
N ALA A 246 -20.92 1.81 15.24
CA ALA A 246 -21.21 0.68 16.11
C ALA A 246 -21.92 -0.42 15.30
N TYR A 247 -21.49 -1.68 15.50
CA TYR A 247 -22.03 -2.89 14.86
C TYR A 247 -21.70 -3.08 13.37
N THR A 248 -20.81 -2.28 12.78
CA THR A 248 -20.28 -2.53 11.43
C THR A 248 -19.05 -3.44 11.50
N THR A 249 -19.11 -4.61 10.85
CA THR A 249 -17.99 -5.57 10.82
C THR A 249 -17.01 -5.35 9.66
N ALA A 250 -17.36 -4.48 8.71
CA ALA A 250 -16.63 -4.30 7.45
C ALA A 250 -16.48 -2.82 7.07
N ALA A 251 -16.05 -1.98 8.01
CA ALA A 251 -15.82 -0.55 7.74
C ALA A 251 -14.86 -0.33 6.55
N ALA A 252 -13.88 -1.22 6.39
CA ALA A 252 -12.93 -1.22 5.29
C ALA A 252 -13.57 -1.37 3.88
N ASP A 253 -14.77 -1.95 3.77
CA ASP A 253 -15.44 -2.13 2.47
C ASP A 253 -16.03 -0.81 1.93
N TYR A 254 -16.21 0.18 2.81
CA TYR A 254 -16.74 1.50 2.48
C TYR A 254 -15.64 2.54 2.23
N GLU A 255 -14.39 2.18 2.50
CA GLU A 255 -13.25 3.06 2.34
C GLU A 255 -12.98 3.34 0.86
N ALA A 256 -12.83 4.62 0.51
CA ALA A 256 -12.41 5.00 -0.83
C ALA A 256 -10.95 4.53 -1.08
N ARG A 257 -10.77 3.53 -1.94
CA ARG A 257 -9.45 2.93 -2.23
C ARG A 257 -9.32 2.39 -3.65
N ILE A 258 -8.09 2.21 -4.10
CA ILE A 258 -7.74 1.49 -5.32
C ILE A 258 -6.92 0.25 -4.95
N ASP A 259 -7.40 -0.89 -5.42
CA ASP A 259 -6.73 -2.18 -5.31
C ASP A 259 -6.18 -2.64 -6.65
N PHE A 260 -5.00 -3.26 -6.60
CA PHE A 260 -4.34 -3.85 -7.77
C PHE A 260 -4.30 -5.37 -7.62
N GLN A 261 -4.65 -6.07 -8.71
CA GLN A 261 -4.50 -7.52 -8.79
C GLN A 261 -3.70 -7.87 -10.05
N LEU A 262 -2.53 -8.47 -9.89
CA LEU A 262 -1.75 -8.96 -11.01
C LEU A 262 -2.46 -10.16 -11.65
N LEU A 263 -2.94 -9.97 -12.88
CA LEU A 263 -3.62 -11.02 -13.63
C LEU A 263 -2.63 -11.89 -14.39
N GLY A 264 -1.64 -11.27 -15.02
CA GLY A 264 -0.72 -11.99 -15.89
C GLY A 264 0.34 -11.11 -16.52
N GLU A 265 1.11 -11.71 -17.40
CA GLU A 265 2.13 -11.03 -18.19
C GLU A 265 2.04 -11.40 -19.68
N GLN A 266 2.39 -10.46 -20.55
CA GLN A 266 2.44 -10.66 -22.00
C GLN A 266 3.56 -9.81 -22.59
N TRP A 267 4.70 -10.45 -22.85
CA TRP A 267 5.82 -9.82 -23.52
C TRP A 267 5.53 -9.65 -25.02
N PRO A 268 6.21 -8.70 -25.71
CA PRO A 268 6.13 -8.60 -27.16
C PRO A 268 6.42 -9.96 -27.80
N GLU A 269 5.58 -10.36 -28.77
CA GLU A 269 5.69 -11.63 -29.50
C GLU A 269 5.55 -12.91 -28.63
N GLN A 270 5.14 -12.78 -27.36
CA GLN A 270 4.84 -13.93 -26.51
C GLN A 270 3.33 -14.06 -26.27
N GLU A 271 2.90 -15.30 -26.02
CA GLU A 271 1.54 -15.58 -25.58
C GLU A 271 1.28 -14.99 -24.19
N TYR A 272 0.03 -14.65 -23.92
CA TYR A 272 -0.39 -14.22 -22.59
C TYR A 272 -0.17 -15.36 -21.58
N ARG A 273 0.56 -15.07 -20.50
CA ARG A 273 0.74 -15.96 -19.37
C ARG A 273 -0.11 -15.49 -18.21
N ASP A 274 -1.11 -16.30 -17.86
CA ASP A 274 -1.92 -16.11 -16.67
C ASP A 274 -1.08 -16.36 -15.41
N LEU A 275 -1.06 -15.38 -14.51
CA LEU A 275 -0.39 -15.43 -13.21
C LEU A 275 -1.41 -15.52 -12.06
N THR A 276 -2.70 -15.50 -12.35
CA THR A 276 -3.73 -15.81 -11.35
C THR A 276 -3.67 -17.29 -11.00
N ASP A 277 -3.69 -17.58 -9.71
CA ASP A 277 -3.85 -18.96 -9.27
C ASP A 277 -5.30 -19.40 -9.53
N SER A 278 -5.50 -20.63 -10.00
CA SER A 278 -6.84 -21.21 -10.02
C SER A 278 -7.35 -21.37 -8.59
N TRP A 279 -8.67 -21.30 -8.39
CA TRP A 279 -9.28 -21.57 -7.08
C TRP A 279 -8.83 -22.90 -6.46
N ALA A 280 -8.56 -23.92 -7.29
CA ALA A 280 -7.98 -25.18 -6.84
C ALA A 280 -6.58 -25.00 -6.21
N LYS A 281 -5.70 -24.21 -6.85
CA LYS A 281 -4.36 -23.90 -6.31
C LYS A 281 -4.43 -23.01 -5.08
N ILE A 282 -5.32 -22.02 -5.06
CA ILE A 282 -5.57 -21.17 -3.88
C ILE A 282 -6.02 -22.03 -2.70
N ASN A 283 -6.99 -22.92 -2.91
CA ASN A 283 -7.46 -23.85 -1.88
C ASN A 283 -6.35 -24.78 -1.40
N ALA A 284 -5.55 -25.34 -2.32
CA ALA A 284 -4.43 -26.20 -1.94
C ALA A 284 -3.41 -25.44 -1.06
N ARG A 285 -3.09 -24.18 -1.41
CA ARG A 285 -2.18 -23.35 -0.61
C ARG A 285 -2.77 -23.00 0.75
N LEU A 286 -4.06 -22.64 0.80
CA LEU A 286 -4.76 -22.33 2.05
C LEU A 286 -4.81 -23.55 2.98
N LEU A 287 -5.06 -24.74 2.42
CA LEU A 287 -5.05 -26.01 3.16
C LEU A 287 -3.65 -26.43 3.62
N ALA A 288 -2.60 -26.00 2.91
CA ALA A 288 -1.22 -26.25 3.30
C ALA A 288 -0.67 -25.23 4.32
N ASP A 289 -1.35 -24.11 4.55
CA ASP A 289 -0.85 -23.04 5.43
C ASP A 289 -0.84 -23.49 6.91
N ASP A 290 0.30 -23.24 7.57
CA ASP A 290 0.55 -23.62 8.96
C ASP A 290 -0.43 -22.98 9.94
N ASN A 291 -0.98 -21.80 9.63
CA ASN A 291 -1.90 -21.06 10.50
C ASN A 291 -3.37 -21.36 10.22
N PHE A 292 -3.69 -22.16 9.20
CA PHE A 292 -5.07 -22.49 8.83
C PHE A 292 -5.23 -23.98 8.55
N GLY A 293 -4.91 -24.42 7.34
CA GLY A 293 -5.25 -25.78 6.90
C GLY A 293 -4.51 -26.88 7.64
N GLN A 294 -3.26 -26.65 8.02
CA GLN A 294 -2.55 -27.60 8.87
C GLN A 294 -3.12 -27.65 10.29
N GLN A 295 -3.67 -26.55 10.81
CA GLN A 295 -4.36 -26.58 12.11
C GLN A 295 -5.61 -27.45 12.05
N LEU A 296 -6.38 -27.37 10.95
CA LEU A 296 -7.53 -28.26 10.69
C LEU A 296 -7.10 -29.73 10.64
N ALA A 297 -5.97 -30.04 10.00
CA ALA A 297 -5.44 -31.40 9.93
C ALA A 297 -4.98 -31.96 11.30
N ARG A 298 -4.63 -31.07 12.25
CA ARG A 298 -4.18 -31.43 13.62
C ARG A 298 -5.32 -31.58 14.62
N GLY A 299 -6.58 -31.67 14.17
CA GLY A 299 -7.78 -31.87 15.00
C GLY A 299 -7.91 -33.25 15.67
N GLY A 300 -6.82 -33.99 15.88
CA GLY A 300 -6.85 -35.34 16.47
C GLY A 300 -7.52 -35.39 17.85
N PHE A 301 -7.39 -34.31 18.63
CA PHE A 301 -8.01 -34.16 19.94
C PHE A 301 -9.56 -34.08 19.88
N LEU A 302 -10.14 -33.75 18.72
CA LEU A 302 -11.58 -33.69 18.52
C LEU A 302 -12.17 -35.03 18.04
N LYS A 303 -11.35 -36.06 17.75
CA LYS A 303 -11.83 -37.31 17.13
C LYS A 303 -12.90 -38.02 17.96
N GLU A 304 -12.72 -38.09 19.27
CA GLU A 304 -13.70 -38.76 20.16
C GLU A 304 -15.03 -38.00 20.21
N GLN A 305 -14.97 -36.67 20.34
CA GLN A 305 -16.15 -35.80 20.37
C GLN A 305 -16.89 -35.81 19.02
N MET A 306 -16.15 -35.75 17.91
CA MET A 306 -16.68 -35.87 16.55
C MET A 306 -17.33 -37.23 16.31
N GLY A 307 -16.74 -38.32 16.83
CA GLY A 307 -17.31 -39.67 16.74
C GLY A 307 -18.63 -39.80 17.50
N ALA A 308 -18.68 -39.27 18.73
CA ALA A 308 -19.90 -39.24 19.53
C ALA A 308 -21.01 -38.43 18.85
N LEU A 309 -20.68 -37.23 18.34
CA LEU A 309 -21.61 -36.39 17.57
C LEU A 309 -22.10 -37.07 16.28
N ALA A 310 -21.24 -37.82 15.60
CA ALA A 310 -21.61 -38.55 14.39
C ALA A 310 -22.59 -39.70 14.65
N ALA A 311 -22.45 -40.38 15.80
CA ALA A 311 -23.37 -41.42 16.23
C ALA A 311 -24.73 -40.85 16.67
N GLN A 312 -24.73 -39.69 17.34
CA GLN A 312 -25.96 -39.01 17.81
C GLN A 312 -26.72 -38.32 16.68
N HIS A 313 -26.01 -37.79 15.68
CA HIS A 313 -26.58 -37.10 14.53
C HIS A 313 -26.05 -37.71 13.22
N PRO A 314 -26.70 -38.76 12.69
CA PRO A 314 -26.28 -39.40 11.43
C PRO A 314 -26.40 -38.47 10.22
N ASP A 315 -27.40 -37.59 10.23
CA ASP A 315 -27.62 -36.59 9.19
C ASP A 315 -26.56 -35.45 9.26
N PRO A 316 -25.86 -35.14 8.14
CA PRO A 316 -24.82 -34.10 8.13
C PRO A 316 -25.32 -32.70 8.50
N ALA A 317 -26.53 -32.31 8.12
CA ALA A 317 -27.06 -30.99 8.42
C ALA A 317 -27.40 -30.86 9.91
N ALA A 318 -28.05 -31.87 10.49
CA ALA A 318 -28.31 -31.95 11.93
C ALA A 318 -27.01 -31.97 12.76
N ARG A 319 -25.98 -32.69 12.29
CA ARG A 319 -24.67 -32.72 12.94
C ARG A 319 -23.97 -31.36 12.92
N ALA A 320 -24.00 -30.66 11.78
CA ALA A 320 -23.44 -29.32 11.65
C ALA A 320 -24.21 -28.27 12.47
N ALA A 321 -25.50 -28.48 12.73
CA ALA A 321 -26.28 -27.65 13.64
C ALA A 321 -25.89 -27.91 15.11
N ALA A 322 -25.73 -29.19 15.50
CA ALA A 322 -25.33 -29.57 16.85
C ALA A 322 -23.96 -29.03 17.25
N VAL A 323 -22.99 -29.04 16.34
CA VAL A 323 -21.64 -28.46 16.56
C VAL A 323 -21.69 -26.94 16.79
N ARG A 324 -22.68 -26.23 16.25
CA ARG A 324 -22.82 -24.77 16.41
C ARG A 324 -23.46 -24.36 17.74
N GLN A 325 -24.09 -25.30 18.44
CA GLN A 325 -24.82 -25.06 19.69
C GLN A 325 -24.05 -25.54 20.94
N ALA A 326 -22.96 -26.29 20.75
CA ALA A 326 -22.05 -26.75 21.80
C ALA A 326 -20.87 -25.78 21.97
#